data_AF-A0A3B9HRF9-F1
#
_entry.id   AF-A0A3B9HRF9-F1
#
_cell.length_a   1.000
_cell.length_b   1.000
_cell.length_c   1.000
_cell.angle_alpha   90.00
_cell.angle_beta   90.00
_cell.angle_gamma   90.00
#
_symmetry.space_group_name_H-M   'P 1'
#
loop_
_entity.id
_entity.type
_entity.pdbx_description
1 polymer ?
#
loop_
_entity_poly.entity_id
_entity_poly.type
_entity_poly.pdbx_seq_one_letter_code
_entity_poly.pdbx_strand_id
1 'polypeptide(L)' 'MIRGIYTASSSMLCEIVRQDMVANNLANVDTAGFKQDQGIFKELPTMVLRKVNDGQL' A
#
# COMPACT_ATOMS: atom_id res chain seq x y z
N MET A 1 17.29 -0.80 10.72
CA MET A 1 16.05 -0.77 11.54
C MET A 1 15.08 0.32 11.07
N ILE A 2 15.50 1.59 10.95
CA ILE A 2 14.61 2.73 10.62
C ILE A 2 13.82 2.54 9.31
N ARG A 3 14.47 2.20 8.18
CA ARG A 3 13.76 1.96 6.90
C ARG A 3 12.72 0.84 7.00
N GLY A 4 13.01 -0.23 7.73
CA GLY A 4 12.10 -1.37 7.90
C GLY A 4 10.84 -1.01 8.69
N ILE A 5 10.96 -0.16 9.72
CA ILE A 5 9.80 0.36 10.46
C ILE A 5 8.91 1.18 9.53
N TYR A 6 9.47 2.09 8.73
CA TYR A 6 8.69 2.87 7.77
C TYR A 6 7.99 2.00 6.72
N THR A 7 8.66 0.97 6.19
CA THR A 7 8.05 0.01 5.26
C THR A 7 6.92 -0.77 5.92
N ALA A 8 7.12 -1.27 7.15
CA ALA A 8 6.11 -2.01 7.90
C ALA A 8 4.90 -1.14 8.24
N SER A 9 5.13 0.06 8.78
CA SER A 9 4.06 1.02 9.10
C SER A 9 3.29 1.46 7.86
N SER A 10 3.97 1.73 6.74
CA SER A 10 3.30 2.07 5.48
C SER A 10 2.44 0.91 4.96
N SER A 11 2.92 -0.33 5.06
CA SER A 11 2.16 -1.50 4.63
C SER A 11 0.95 -1.76 5.54
N MET A 12 1.13 -1.56 6.85
CA MET A 12 0.04 -1.67 7.83
C MET A 12 -1.08 -0.65 7.54
N LEU A 13 -0.73 0.60 7.23
CA LEU A 13 -1.72 1.61 6.87
C LEU A 13 -2.51 1.21 5.61
N CYS A 14 -1.84 0.67 4.59
CA CYS A 14 -2.53 0.15 3.40
C CYS A 14 -3.49 -1.00 3.75
N GLU A 15 -3.08 -1.93 4.62
CA GLU A 15 -3.95 -3.03 5.05
C GLU A 15 -5.14 -2.58 5.88
N ILE A 16 -5.01 -1.55 6.72
CA ILE A 16 -6.16 -0.96 7.44
C ILE A 16 -7.20 -0.46 6.44
N VAL A 17 -6.78 0.33 5.45
CA VAL A 17 -7.69 0.84 4.42
C VAL A 17 -8.34 -0.30 3.62
N ARG A 18 -7.59 -1.37 3.33
CA ARG A 18 -8.12 -2.55 2.66
C ARG A 18 -9.18 -3.27 3.50
N GLN A 19 -8.95 -3.41 4.80
CA GLN A 19 -9.90 -4.00 5.74
C GLN A 19 -11.19 -3.17 5.83
N ASP A 20 -11.07 -1.84 5.88
CA ASP A 20 -12.22 -0.93 5.92
C ASP A 20 -13.09 -1.04 4.66
N MET A 21 -12.46 -1.11 3.47
CA MET A 21 -13.19 -1.34 2.21
C MET A 21 -13.92 -2.68 2.21
N VAL A 22 -13.27 -3.76 2.66
CA VAL A 22 -13.89 -5.09 2.75
C VAL A 22 -15.06 -5.08 3.74
N ALA A 23 -14.90 -4.44 4.90
CA ALA A 23 -15.96 -4.32 5.88
C ALA A 23 -17.16 -3.54 5.34
N ASN A 24 -16.92 -2.45 4.60
CA ASN A 24 -17.98 -1.66 3.97
C ASN A 24 -18.74 -2.45 2.89
N ASN A 25 -18.00 -3.15 2.03
CA ASN A 25 -18.58 -4.00 0.99
C ASN A 25 -19.43 -5.12 1.57
N LEU A 26 -18.95 -5.75 2.66
CA LEU A 26 -19.69 -6.80 3.35
C LEU A 26 -20.95 -6.25 4.02
N ALA A 27 -20.87 -5.08 4.64
CA ALA A 27 -22.01 -4.45 5.31
C ALA A 27 -23.13 -4.07 4.33
N ASN A 28 -22.79 -3.71 3.09
CA ASN A 28 -23.76 -3.26 2.09
C ASN A 28 -24.11 -4.32 1.03
N VAL A 29 -23.77 -5.59 1.26
CA VAL A 29 -23.99 -6.68 0.28
C VAL A 29 -25.47 -6.84 -0.14
N ASP A 30 -26.40 -6.64 0.79
CA ASP A 30 -27.84 -6.78 0.55
C ASP A 30 -28.52 -5.47 0.12
N THR A 31 -27.75 -4.37 0.01
CA THR A 31 -28.29 -3.06 -0.36
C THR A 31 -28.48 -2.99 -1.87
N ALA A 32 -29.74 -2.93 -2.32
CA ALA A 32 -30.07 -2.87 -3.74
C ALA A 32 -29.42 -1.66 -4.43
N GLY A 33 -28.65 -1.91 -5.49
CA GLY A 33 -27.95 -0.87 -6.25
C GLY A 33 -26.60 -0.44 -5.67
N PHE A 34 -26.10 -1.08 -4.61
CA PHE A 34 -24.77 -0.85 -4.07
C PHE A 34 -23.68 -1.30 -5.06
N LYS A 35 -22.59 -0.51 -5.16
CA LYS A 35 -21.41 -0.82 -5.97
C LYS A 35 -20.23 -1.07 -5.05
N GLN A 36 -19.62 -2.25 -5.18
CA GLN A 36 -18.44 -2.61 -4.41
C GLN A 36 -17.29 -1.62 -4.66
N ASP A 37 -16.58 -1.30 -3.59
CA ASP A 37 -15.34 -0.53 -3.64
C ASP A 37 -14.13 -1.47 -3.75
N GLN A 38 -13.16 -1.13 -4.59
CA GLN A 38 -11.93 -1.91 -4.78
C GLN A 38 -10.73 -0.98 -4.92
N GLY A 39 -9.84 -1.01 -3.92
CA GLY A 39 -8.59 -0.27 -3.93
C GLY A 39 -7.48 -1.02 -4.68
N ILE A 40 -6.69 -0.28 -5.46
CA ILE A 40 -5.46 -0.76 -6.09
C ILE A 40 -4.28 -0.24 -5.28
N PHE A 41 -3.47 -1.17 -4.75
CA PHE A 41 -2.24 -0.84 -4.03
C PHE A 41 -1.03 -1.13 -4.91
N LYS A 42 0.00 -0.30 -4.80
CA LYS A 42 1.25 -0.45 -5.54
C LYS A 42 2.44 -0.26 -4.62
N GLU A 43 3.50 -1.03 -4.84
CA GLU A 43 4.74 -0.87 -4.10
C GLU A 43 5.45 0.46 -4.41
N LEU A 44 6.15 0.98 -3.39
CA LEU A 44 7.03 2.11 -3.58
C LEU A 44 8.27 1.67 -4.39
N PRO A 45 8.68 2.42 -5.44
CA PRO A 45 9.89 2.10 -6.19
C PRO A 45 11.12 2.01 -5.29
N THR A 46 11.94 1.00 -5.52
CA THR A 46 13.20 0.84 -4.79
C THR A 46 14.14 2.00 -5.10
N MET A 47 14.68 2.64 -4.06
CA MET A 47 15.71 3.66 -4.22
C MET A 47 16.97 3.04 -4.83
N VAL A 48 17.32 3.45 -6.05
CA VAL A 48 18.59 3.07 -6.69
C VAL A 48 19.70 3.91 -6.04
N LEU A 49 20.52 3.28 -5.20
CA LEU A 49 21.70 3.90 -4.63
C LEU A 49 22.78 3.99 -5.73
N ARG A 50 22.79 5.09 -6.49
CA ARG A 50 23.92 5.39 -7.37
C ARG A 50 25.05 5.94 -6.50
N LYS A 51 26.20 5.26 -6.48
CA LYS A 51 27.40 5.81 -5.85
C LYS A 51 27.77 7.11 -6.59
N VAL A 52 28.06 8.15 -5.83
CA VAL A 52 28.46 9.46 -6.35
C VAL A 52 29.86 9.43 -7.00
N ASN A 53 30.58 8.29 -6.95
CA ASN A 53 31.95 8.13 -7.47
C ASN A 53 32.28 6.68 -7.90
N ASP A 54 31.35 5.93 -8.50
CA ASP A 54 31.78 4.69 -9.21
C ASP A 54 32.58 5.12 -10.45
N GLY A 55 33.89 4.86 -10.37
CA GLY A 55 34.93 5.60 -11.07
C GLY A 55 34.81 5.67 -12.59
N GLN A 56 35.18 6.84 -13.11
CA GLN A 56 35.82 6.91 -14.42
C GLN A 56 37.21 6.27 -14.31
N LEU A 57 37.34 5.08 -14.88
CA LEU A 57 38.58 4.57 -15.47
C LEU A 57 38.30 4.39 -16.97
#